data_AF-A0A3R9WSM6-F1
#
_entry.id   AF-A0A3R9WSM6-F1
#
_cell.length_a   1.000
_cell.length_b   1.000
_cell.length_c   1.000
_cell.angle_alpha   90.00
_cell.angle_beta   90.00
_cell.angle_gamma   90.00
#
_symmetry.space_group_name_H-M   'P 1'
#
loop_
_entity.id
_entity.type
_entity.pdbx_description
1 polymer ?
#
loop_
_entity_poly.entity_id
_entity_poly.type
_entity_poly.pdbx_seq_one_letter_code
_entity_poly.pdbx_strand_id
1 'polypeptide(L)'
;MTADASTFTTPSTERPPSAVPVDWTAVEDWLGVGLPTDYRRLADRHGPMDFGDYVWIHVPCVQQGRFDYGEWLRETHREARIEARKLPEAERPVFHPEPGGLLAWGCTRGGDVLFWDTSASADPDGWTVVVRHSGAVPGSGLLAWHRYGLTLTGYLRHTVRDTWELPSPPGPLMGPLPGTVARTAFLADAGAWTPPAPVPPRLTEAERRVALTTGTGWDALRLLSPPPERPYLGDGSWERLFTELGTRLPEEYVRLMDEYGAGIWSGWLRFHTPLRTGGRRFLTHAEDTADAYRDLKDAFPDRCPLTVWPDPGGFLPFANSIDGDHLGWLTEGEDPDAWPLIVWPRHADQGPPLEGGLIGTLLAWQRGTLAAPGLATLDEDDDPVEFAGFRPWDDSAYW
;
A
#
# COMPACT_ATOMS: atom_id res chain seq x y z
N MET A 1 33.65 20.47 -0.24
CA MET A 1 33.25 21.34 -1.38
C MET A 1 32.18 20.60 -2.15
N THR A 2 30.92 20.99 -1.97
CA THR A 2 29.78 20.50 -2.76
C THR A 2 30.02 20.85 -4.23
N ALA A 3 30.13 19.83 -5.09
CA ALA A 3 30.21 20.06 -6.53
C ALA A 3 28.90 20.72 -7.00
N ASP A 4 28.97 21.66 -7.94
CA ASP A 4 27.77 22.25 -8.53
C ASP A 4 27.23 21.30 -9.61
N ALA A 5 25.97 20.90 -9.50
CA ALA A 5 25.32 20.03 -10.47
C ALA A 5 25.34 20.60 -11.89
N SER A 6 25.43 21.92 -12.04
CA SER A 6 25.54 22.60 -13.35
C SER A 6 26.76 22.16 -14.17
N THR A 7 27.78 21.59 -13.52
CA THR A 7 29.02 21.14 -14.19
C THR A 7 28.86 19.87 -15.00
N PHE A 8 27.81 19.09 -14.75
CA PHE A 8 27.54 17.83 -15.45
C PHE A 8 26.07 17.70 -15.86
N THR A 9 25.30 18.80 -15.78
CA THR A 9 23.89 18.81 -16.18
C THR A 9 23.58 19.80 -17.29
N THR A 10 22.66 19.43 -18.17
CA THR A 10 22.13 20.28 -19.24
C THR A 10 20.60 20.21 -19.25
N PRO A 11 19.89 21.35 -19.19
CA PRO A 11 18.43 21.36 -19.32
C PRO A 11 17.95 20.78 -20.64
N SER A 12 16.91 19.96 -20.61
CA SER A 12 16.23 19.49 -21.81
C SER A 12 15.60 20.65 -22.58
N THR A 13 15.77 20.67 -23.89
CA THR A 13 15.10 21.64 -24.77
C THR A 13 13.64 21.27 -25.05
N GLU A 14 13.32 19.98 -25.00
CA GLU A 14 11.98 19.46 -25.28
C GLU A 14 11.05 19.60 -24.08
N ARG A 15 11.57 19.29 -22.88
CA ARG A 15 10.86 19.40 -21.61
C ARG A 15 11.70 20.23 -20.62
N PRO A 16 11.79 21.56 -20.83
CA PRO A 16 12.61 22.41 -19.99
C PRO A 16 12.18 22.28 -18.52
N PRO A 17 13.14 22.20 -17.57
CA PRO A 17 12.83 22.25 -16.15
C PRO A 17 11.99 23.47 -15.81
N SER A 18 11.08 23.30 -14.85
CA SER A 18 10.20 24.37 -14.39
C SER A 18 10.22 24.38 -12.88
N ALA A 19 10.77 25.44 -12.30
CA ALA A 19 10.81 25.64 -10.86
C ALA A 19 9.39 25.68 -10.27
N VAL A 20 9.29 25.24 -9.02
CA VAL A 20 8.08 25.29 -8.20
C VAL A 20 8.48 25.99 -6.90
N PRO A 21 7.72 26.98 -6.41
CA PRO A 21 8.01 27.60 -5.11
C PRO A 21 7.94 26.56 -3.99
N VAL A 22 8.97 26.52 -3.15
CA VAL A 22 9.03 25.65 -1.97
C VAL A 22 9.26 26.51 -0.73
N ASP A 23 8.42 26.34 0.29
CA ASP A 23 8.67 26.87 1.63
C ASP A 23 9.55 25.88 2.39
N TRP A 24 10.87 26.06 2.28
CA TRP A 24 11.83 25.14 2.90
C TRP A 24 11.72 25.10 4.43
N THR A 25 11.38 26.21 5.08
CA THR A 25 11.20 26.23 6.53
C THR A 25 10.01 25.35 6.92
N ALA A 26 8.87 25.48 6.24
CA ALA A 26 7.72 24.62 6.51
C ALA A 26 8.00 23.14 6.22
N VAL A 27 8.74 22.82 5.16
CA VAL A 27 9.14 21.45 4.81
C VAL A 27 10.06 20.86 5.89
N GLU A 28 11.10 21.59 6.31
CA GLU A 28 12.05 21.12 7.32
C GLU A 28 11.41 21.01 8.71
N ASP A 29 10.48 21.91 9.05
CA ASP A 29 9.68 21.83 10.29
C ASP A 29 8.77 20.60 10.28
N TRP A 30 8.16 20.27 9.13
CA TRP A 30 7.31 19.07 8.99
C TRP A 30 8.11 17.78 9.01
N LEU A 31 9.28 17.75 8.37
CA LEU A 31 10.20 16.64 8.44
C LEU A 31 10.83 16.51 9.82
N GLY A 32 11.05 17.61 10.54
CA GLY A 32 11.81 17.62 11.80
C GLY A 32 13.33 17.53 11.60
N VAL A 33 13.80 17.62 10.34
CA VAL A 33 15.21 17.61 9.97
C VAL A 33 15.48 18.62 8.85
N GLY A 34 16.65 19.24 8.87
CA GLY A 34 17.13 20.05 7.75
C GLY A 34 17.49 19.19 6.54
N LEU A 35 17.40 19.75 5.33
CA LEU A 35 17.74 19.04 4.10
C LEU A 35 19.13 19.43 3.56
N PRO A 36 19.75 18.61 2.69
CA PRO A 36 21.00 18.99 2.03
C PRO A 36 20.84 20.28 1.19
N THR A 37 21.83 21.17 1.27
CA THR A 37 21.85 22.44 0.55
C THR A 37 21.88 22.25 -0.96
N ASP A 38 22.54 21.21 -1.44
CA ASP A 38 22.62 20.90 -2.86
C ASP A 38 21.26 20.43 -3.43
N TYR A 39 20.51 19.64 -2.67
CA TYR A 39 19.14 19.27 -2.98
C TYR A 39 18.22 20.49 -3.08
N ARG A 40 18.22 21.37 -2.07
CA ARG A 40 17.36 22.58 -2.09
C ARG A 40 17.65 23.45 -3.31
N ARG A 41 18.93 23.65 -3.64
CA ARG A 41 19.34 24.40 -4.84
C ARG A 41 18.89 23.74 -6.14
N LEU A 42 18.99 22.42 -6.25
CA LEU A 42 18.50 21.66 -7.39
C LEU A 42 16.98 21.83 -7.56
N ALA A 43 16.23 21.66 -6.47
CA ALA A 43 14.78 21.79 -6.45
C ALA A 43 14.32 23.22 -6.78
N ASP A 44 14.92 24.25 -6.17
CA ASP A 44 14.63 25.67 -6.45
C ASP A 44 14.86 26.03 -7.92
N ARG A 45 15.89 25.46 -8.53
CA ARG A 45 16.28 25.77 -9.91
C ARG A 45 15.44 25.01 -10.94
N HIS A 46 15.13 23.75 -10.69
CA HIS A 46 14.61 22.84 -11.71
C HIS A 46 13.21 22.30 -11.42
N GLY A 47 12.73 22.40 -10.17
CA GLY A 47 11.47 21.78 -9.73
C GLY A 47 11.52 20.24 -9.78
N PRO A 48 10.36 19.55 -9.81
CA PRO A 48 10.33 18.10 -9.95
C PRO A 48 10.88 17.70 -11.33
N MET A 49 11.83 16.77 -11.34
CA MET A 49 12.62 16.52 -12.55
C MET A 49 12.94 15.05 -12.81
N ASP A 50 13.05 14.72 -14.09
CA ASP A 50 13.76 13.55 -14.58
C ASP A 50 15.23 13.93 -14.76
N PHE A 51 16.12 13.25 -14.04
CA PHE A 51 17.55 13.27 -14.27
C PHE A 51 17.96 12.09 -15.15
N GLY A 52 18.65 12.39 -16.24
CA GLY A 52 19.14 11.42 -17.21
C GLY A 52 18.07 10.51 -17.79
N ASP A 53 16.83 11.01 -17.90
CA ASP A 53 15.66 10.25 -18.32
C ASP A 53 15.51 8.91 -17.56
N TYR A 54 15.92 8.85 -16.30
CA TYR A 54 15.83 7.62 -15.53
C TYR A 54 15.53 7.82 -14.06
N VAL A 55 16.17 8.79 -13.41
CA VAL A 55 15.97 9.08 -11.99
C VAL A 55 14.92 10.19 -11.86
N TRP A 56 13.86 9.93 -11.11
CA TRP A 56 12.91 10.95 -10.71
C TRP A 56 13.36 11.53 -9.38
N ILE A 57 13.71 12.81 -9.39
CA ILE A 57 14.03 13.55 -8.17
C ILE A 57 12.72 14.19 -7.70
N HIS A 58 12.20 13.70 -6.59
CA HIS A 58 10.98 14.22 -5.99
C HIS A 58 11.32 15.47 -5.19
N VAL A 59 10.59 16.55 -5.46
CA VAL A 59 10.66 17.82 -4.73
C VAL A 59 9.34 18.07 -4.00
N PRO A 60 9.30 18.90 -2.95
CA PRO A 60 8.07 19.25 -2.25
C PRO A 60 7.11 20.01 -3.18
N CYS A 61 6.26 19.26 -3.89
CA CYS A 61 5.28 19.76 -4.85
C CYS A 61 4.02 18.89 -4.82
N VAL A 62 2.94 19.42 -5.38
CA VAL A 62 1.65 18.74 -5.47
C VAL A 62 1.09 18.86 -6.89
N GLN A 63 0.46 17.79 -7.36
CA GLN A 63 -0.43 17.83 -8.52
C GLN A 63 -1.70 17.04 -8.17
N GLN A 64 -2.83 17.75 -8.08
CA GLN A 64 -4.10 17.21 -7.60
C GLN A 64 -4.51 15.92 -8.34
N GLY A 65 -4.85 14.89 -7.56
CA GLY A 65 -5.22 13.57 -8.06
C GLY A 65 -4.08 12.78 -8.72
N ARG A 66 -2.82 13.22 -8.59
CA ARG A 66 -1.66 12.54 -9.17
C ARG A 66 -0.50 12.36 -8.21
N PHE A 67 -0.17 13.38 -7.41
CA PHE A 67 0.98 13.34 -6.51
C PHE A 67 0.83 14.34 -5.38
N ASP A 68 1.08 13.88 -4.17
CA ASP A 68 1.35 14.70 -3.00
C ASP A 68 2.70 14.26 -2.40
N TYR A 69 3.60 15.20 -2.14
CA TYR A 69 4.93 14.90 -1.62
C TYR A 69 4.90 14.19 -0.26
N GLY A 70 3.99 14.60 0.63
CA GLY A 70 3.86 14.02 1.96
C GLY A 70 3.32 12.60 1.91
N GLU A 71 2.28 12.37 1.10
CA GLU A 71 1.71 11.03 0.85
C GLU A 71 2.76 10.09 0.26
N TRP A 72 3.43 10.52 -0.82
CA TRP A 72 4.50 9.76 -1.46
C TRP A 72 5.61 9.36 -0.48
N LEU A 73 6.07 10.31 0.35
CA LEU A 73 7.13 10.04 1.31
C LEU A 73 6.69 9.01 2.36
N ARG A 74 5.48 9.15 2.89
CA ARG A 74 4.92 8.24 3.91
C ARG A 74 4.74 6.83 3.37
N GLU A 75 4.16 6.71 2.17
CA GLU A 75 3.96 5.42 1.49
C GLU A 75 5.30 4.77 1.16
N THR A 76 6.24 5.53 0.57
CA THR A 76 7.57 5.03 0.21
C THR A 76 8.32 4.50 1.43
N HIS A 77 8.29 5.23 2.56
CA HIS A 77 8.92 4.77 3.80
C HIS A 77 8.25 3.52 4.36
N ARG A 78 6.92 3.48 4.36
CA ARG A 78 6.16 2.31 4.83
C ARG A 78 6.47 1.07 3.98
N GLU A 79 6.40 1.17 2.66
CA GLU A 79 6.73 0.07 1.75
C GLU A 79 8.17 -0.40 1.94
N ALA A 80 9.11 0.54 2.02
CA ALA A 80 10.51 0.24 2.23
C ALA A 80 10.78 -0.47 3.56
N ARG A 81 10.08 -0.07 4.62
CA ARG A 81 10.11 -0.72 5.93
C ARG A 81 9.57 -2.14 5.88
N ILE A 82 8.40 -2.35 5.29
CA ILE A 82 7.80 -3.68 5.10
C ILE A 82 8.75 -4.60 4.32
N GLU A 83 9.32 -4.11 3.21
CA GLU A 83 10.28 -4.86 2.42
C GLU A 83 11.56 -5.17 3.22
N ALA A 84 12.05 -4.23 4.03
CA ALA A 84 13.21 -4.43 4.89
C ALA A 84 12.99 -5.53 5.94
N ARG A 85 11.75 -5.85 6.34
CA ARG A 85 11.47 -6.95 7.28
C ARG A 85 11.91 -8.32 6.77
N LYS A 86 12.07 -8.47 5.44
CA LYS A 86 12.61 -9.68 4.79
C LYS A 86 14.11 -9.88 5.07
N LEU A 87 14.81 -8.86 5.56
CA LEU A 87 16.22 -8.93 5.94
C LEU A 87 16.38 -9.44 7.39
N PRO A 88 17.56 -10.01 7.72
CA PRO A 88 17.95 -10.24 9.10
C PRO A 88 17.83 -8.96 9.94
N GLU A 89 17.36 -9.07 11.18
CA GLU A 89 17.07 -7.93 12.05
C GLU A 89 18.25 -6.94 12.16
N ALA A 90 19.47 -7.44 12.29
CA ALA A 90 20.69 -6.63 12.39
C ALA A 90 21.02 -5.83 11.11
N GLU A 91 20.42 -6.16 9.97
CA GLU A 91 20.66 -5.52 8.67
C GLU A 91 19.51 -4.60 8.25
N ARG A 92 18.42 -4.54 9.02
CA ARG A 92 17.24 -3.74 8.68
C ARG A 92 17.58 -2.25 8.77
N PRO A 93 17.42 -1.47 7.68
CA PRO A 93 17.52 -0.03 7.78
C PRO A 93 16.41 0.53 8.68
N VAL A 94 16.76 1.57 9.42
CA VAL A 94 15.80 2.43 10.12
C VAL A 94 15.29 3.49 9.13
N PHE A 95 14.05 3.95 9.28
CA PHE A 95 13.44 4.96 8.41
C PHE A 95 13.01 6.19 9.19
N HIS A 96 13.18 7.36 8.60
CA HIS A 96 12.71 8.61 9.18
C HIS A 96 11.16 8.56 9.36
N PRO A 97 10.61 9.00 10.51
CA PRO A 97 11.14 9.94 11.50
C PRO A 97 11.99 9.37 12.64
N GLU A 98 12.28 8.06 12.64
CA GLU A 98 13.18 7.52 13.67
C GLU A 98 14.58 8.15 13.57
N PRO A 99 15.24 8.46 14.70
CA PRO A 99 16.55 9.11 14.69
C PRO A 99 17.59 8.33 13.86
N GLY A 100 18.23 9.02 12.90
CA GLY A 100 19.21 8.40 11.99
C GLY A 100 18.59 7.55 10.88
N GLY A 101 17.26 7.57 10.72
CA GLY A 101 16.55 6.82 9.70
C GLY A 101 16.79 7.34 8.28
N LEU A 102 16.61 6.44 7.30
CA LEU A 102 16.67 6.77 5.88
C LEU A 102 15.52 7.70 5.49
N LEU A 103 15.82 8.72 4.68
CA LEU A 103 14.86 9.69 4.15
C LEU A 103 14.82 9.63 2.62
N ALA A 104 13.69 9.24 2.04
CA ALA A 104 13.55 9.08 0.59
C ALA A 104 13.54 10.44 -0.12
N TRP A 105 14.14 10.49 -1.31
CA TRP A 105 14.20 11.71 -2.13
C TRP A 105 13.99 11.48 -3.63
N GLY A 106 14.01 10.23 -4.07
CA GLY A 106 13.88 9.90 -5.48
C GLY A 106 13.54 8.44 -5.70
N CYS A 107 13.10 8.14 -6.91
CA CYS A 107 13.00 6.78 -7.40
C CYS A 107 13.52 6.71 -8.84
N THR A 108 13.66 5.51 -9.39
CA THR A 108 14.00 5.33 -10.79
C THR A 108 12.85 4.73 -11.58
N ARG A 109 12.91 4.87 -12.90
CA ARG A 109 12.01 4.15 -13.84
C ARG A 109 12.08 2.63 -13.69
N GLY A 110 13.17 2.10 -13.12
CA GLY A 110 13.34 0.67 -12.85
C GLY A 110 12.68 0.20 -11.56
N GLY A 111 12.26 1.10 -10.67
CA GLY A 111 11.67 0.78 -9.36
C GLY A 111 12.64 0.88 -8.17
N ASP A 112 13.88 1.31 -8.41
CA ASP A 112 14.81 1.60 -7.32
C ASP A 112 14.34 2.83 -6.52
N VAL A 113 14.53 2.81 -5.21
CA VAL A 113 14.22 3.94 -4.32
C VAL A 113 15.51 4.49 -3.73
N LEU A 114 15.68 5.81 -3.78
CA LEU A 114 16.88 6.50 -3.32
C LEU A 114 16.59 7.28 -2.03
N PHE A 115 17.48 7.10 -1.06
CA PHE A 115 17.39 7.66 0.26
C PHE A 115 18.66 8.43 0.64
N TRP A 116 18.53 9.36 1.57
CA TRP A 116 19.65 9.87 2.36
C TRP A 116 19.79 9.06 3.64
N ASP A 117 21.03 8.71 4.00
CA ASP A 117 21.38 8.20 5.32
C ASP A 117 21.57 9.39 6.27
N THR A 118 20.55 9.70 7.06
CA THR A 118 20.58 10.84 7.99
C THR A 118 21.51 10.61 9.18
N SER A 119 21.92 9.34 9.42
CA SER A 119 22.90 9.00 10.47
C SER A 119 24.34 9.29 10.06
N ALA A 120 24.61 9.48 8.76
CA ALA A 120 25.97 9.65 8.25
C ALA A 120 26.65 10.93 8.75
N SER A 121 25.87 11.96 9.11
CA SER A 121 26.37 13.26 9.59
C SER A 121 25.27 14.03 10.32
N ALA A 122 25.66 14.79 11.35
CA ALA A 122 24.76 15.75 12.01
C ALA A 122 24.47 16.98 11.12
N ASP A 123 25.36 17.28 10.17
CA ASP A 123 25.15 18.27 9.11
C ASP A 123 24.51 17.58 7.89
N PRO A 124 23.30 18.00 7.43
CA PRO A 124 22.64 17.45 6.25
C PRO A 124 23.48 17.48 4.97
N ASP A 125 24.41 18.43 4.83
CA ASP A 125 25.32 18.49 3.66
C ASP A 125 26.29 17.29 3.61
N GLY A 126 26.44 16.57 4.72
CA GLY A 126 27.23 15.35 4.82
C GLY A 126 26.44 14.04 4.61
N TRP A 127 25.13 14.10 4.40
CA TRP A 127 24.32 12.90 4.19
C TRP A 127 24.70 12.17 2.90
N THR A 128 24.74 10.83 2.98
CA THR A 128 25.14 9.98 1.85
C THR A 128 23.96 9.21 1.29
N VAL A 129 24.06 8.83 0.00
CA VAL A 129 22.99 8.15 -0.72
C VAL A 129 23.00 6.65 -0.41
N VAL A 130 21.82 6.14 -0.09
CA VAL A 130 21.49 4.72 -0.01
C VAL A 130 20.45 4.40 -1.08
N VAL A 131 20.64 3.32 -1.82
CA VAL A 131 19.66 2.89 -2.82
C VAL A 131 19.12 1.52 -2.44
N ARG A 132 17.80 1.41 -2.44
CA ARG A 132 17.10 0.12 -2.47
C ARG A 132 16.88 -0.26 -3.92
N HIS A 133 17.50 -1.36 -4.36
CA HIS A 133 17.39 -1.83 -5.73
C HIS A 133 16.20 -2.79 -5.93
N SER A 134 15.35 -2.53 -6.91
CA SER A 134 14.26 -3.42 -7.30
C SER A 134 14.81 -4.51 -8.23
N GLY A 135 15.30 -5.60 -7.64
CA GLY A 135 15.74 -6.78 -8.41
C GLY A 135 17.19 -7.15 -8.21
N ALA A 136 17.66 -7.26 -6.96
CA ALA A 136 18.87 -8.02 -6.69
C ALA A 136 18.71 -9.42 -7.30
N VAL A 137 19.54 -9.78 -8.28
CA VAL A 137 19.50 -11.10 -8.90
C VAL A 137 19.92 -12.11 -7.82
N PRO A 138 19.05 -13.08 -7.44
CA PRO A 138 19.42 -14.07 -6.44
C PRO A 138 20.72 -14.77 -6.81
N GLY A 139 21.69 -14.82 -5.88
CA GLY A 139 23.02 -15.42 -6.12
C GLY A 139 24.05 -14.49 -6.79
N SER A 140 23.71 -13.25 -7.14
CA SER A 140 24.67 -12.27 -7.68
C SER A 140 25.62 -11.69 -6.63
N GLY A 141 25.30 -11.82 -5.34
CA GLY A 141 26.01 -11.16 -4.25
C GLY A 141 25.73 -9.65 -4.13
N LEU A 142 24.86 -9.09 -4.98
CA LEU A 142 24.43 -7.71 -4.90
C LEU A 142 23.44 -7.54 -3.74
N LEU A 143 23.73 -6.59 -2.85
CA LEU A 143 22.85 -6.25 -1.75
C LEU A 143 21.62 -5.51 -2.28
N ALA A 144 20.44 -5.87 -1.76
CA ALA A 144 19.20 -5.15 -2.06
C ALA A 144 19.26 -3.68 -1.59
N TRP A 145 20.04 -3.41 -0.54
CA TRP A 145 20.31 -2.10 0.01
C TRP A 145 21.78 -1.77 -0.15
N HIS A 146 22.09 -0.68 -0.85
CA HIS A 146 23.45 -0.30 -1.16
C HIS A 146 23.78 1.11 -0.69
N ARG A 147 24.81 1.25 0.15
CA ARG A 147 25.33 2.53 0.64
C ARG A 147 26.48 2.99 -0.25
N TYR A 148 26.30 4.09 -0.96
CA TYR A 148 27.31 4.58 -1.92
C TYR A 148 28.37 5.48 -1.28
N GLY A 149 28.14 6.00 -0.07
CA GLY A 149 29.08 6.92 0.60
C GLY A 149 29.28 8.26 -0.11
N LEU A 150 28.40 8.60 -1.06
CA LEU A 150 28.41 9.84 -1.84
C LEU A 150 27.24 10.73 -1.43
N THR A 151 27.44 12.05 -1.40
CA THR A 151 26.33 13.02 -1.27
C THR A 151 25.44 13.00 -2.51
N LEU A 152 24.27 13.66 -2.48
CA LEU A 152 23.34 13.70 -3.62
C LEU A 152 24.06 14.08 -4.92
N THR A 153 24.74 15.23 -4.95
CA THR A 153 25.41 15.69 -6.17
C THR A 153 26.58 14.80 -6.56
N GLY A 154 27.30 14.24 -5.56
CA GLY A 154 28.36 13.27 -5.80
C GLY A 154 27.84 12.00 -6.48
N TYR A 155 26.69 11.50 -6.02
CA TYR A 155 26.01 10.34 -6.56
C TYR A 155 25.50 10.61 -7.99
N LEU A 156 24.79 11.72 -8.22
CA LEU A 156 24.31 12.08 -9.56
C LEU A 156 25.48 12.22 -10.56
N ARG A 157 26.59 12.85 -10.17
CA ARG A 157 27.80 12.92 -11.00
C ARG A 157 28.35 11.54 -11.32
N HIS A 158 28.38 10.64 -10.32
CA HIS A 158 28.83 9.26 -10.51
C HIS A 158 27.98 8.49 -11.54
N THR A 159 26.70 8.83 -11.70
CA THR A 159 25.83 8.20 -12.71
C THR A 159 26.05 8.70 -14.14
N VAL A 160 26.60 9.90 -14.36
CA VAL A 160 26.80 10.53 -15.70
C VAL A 160 28.15 10.17 -16.35
N ARG A 161 28.85 9.15 -15.81
CA ARG A 161 30.20 8.79 -16.23
C ARG A 161 30.29 8.30 -17.69
N ASP A 162 31.39 8.63 -18.36
CA ASP A 162 31.72 8.09 -19.69
C ASP A 162 32.50 6.76 -19.62
N THR A 163 33.01 6.41 -18.42
CA THR A 163 33.85 5.23 -18.17
C THR A 163 33.19 4.28 -17.19
N TRP A 164 33.33 2.97 -17.42
CA TRP A 164 32.87 1.96 -16.48
C TRP A 164 33.82 1.90 -15.27
N GLU A 165 33.33 2.22 -14.09
CA GLU A 165 34.04 2.09 -12.82
C GLU A 165 33.16 1.31 -11.85
N LEU A 166 33.68 0.22 -11.27
CA LEU A 166 32.99 -0.50 -10.20
C LEU A 166 32.78 0.45 -9.01
N PRO A 167 31.56 0.54 -8.46
CA PRO A 167 31.32 1.37 -7.30
C PRO A 167 32.10 0.76 -6.12
N SER A 168 32.49 1.60 -5.18
CA SER A 168 33.10 1.17 -3.92
C SER A 168 32.18 1.62 -2.78
N PRO A 169 31.50 0.68 -2.10
CA PRO A 169 31.57 -0.78 -2.26
C PRO A 169 30.92 -1.30 -3.57
N PRO A 170 31.23 -2.54 -4.02
CA PRO A 170 30.63 -3.13 -5.23
C PRO A 170 29.10 -3.25 -5.13
N GLY A 171 28.38 -2.80 -6.16
CA GLY A 171 26.91 -2.68 -6.19
C GLY A 171 26.37 -2.49 -7.61
N PRO A 172 25.03 -2.56 -7.81
CA PRO A 172 24.42 -2.35 -9.11
C PRO A 172 24.69 -0.92 -9.59
N LEU A 173 25.38 -0.77 -10.71
CA LEU A 173 25.70 0.55 -11.23
C LEU A 173 24.49 1.17 -11.92
N MET A 174 24.03 2.30 -11.38
CA MET A 174 23.13 3.19 -12.10
C MET A 174 23.93 3.97 -13.16
N GLY A 175 23.46 3.94 -14.41
CA GLY A 175 24.09 4.60 -15.55
C GLY A 175 25.06 3.73 -16.36
N PRO A 176 25.74 4.30 -17.38
CA PRO A 176 25.86 5.74 -17.60
C PRO A 176 24.52 6.37 -18.02
N LEU A 177 24.15 7.45 -17.33
CA LEU A 177 22.97 8.26 -17.63
C LEU A 177 23.38 9.52 -18.39
N PRO A 178 22.54 10.04 -19.30
CA PRO A 178 22.77 11.37 -19.83
C PRO A 178 22.70 12.39 -18.69
N GLY A 179 23.53 13.44 -18.75
CA GLY A 179 23.45 14.57 -17.82
C GLY A 179 22.24 15.48 -18.05
N THR A 180 21.13 14.96 -18.57
CA THR A 180 19.97 15.79 -18.90
C THR A 180 19.10 16.02 -17.66
N VAL A 181 18.60 17.24 -17.48
CA VAL A 181 17.56 17.54 -16.49
C VAL A 181 16.32 18.04 -17.21
N ALA A 182 15.18 17.39 -16.98
CA ALA A 182 13.92 17.68 -17.65
C ALA A 182 12.78 17.78 -16.64
N ARG A 183 11.78 18.64 -16.90
CA ARG A 183 10.53 18.59 -16.13
C ARG A 183 9.91 17.21 -16.29
N THR A 184 9.64 16.54 -15.17
CA THR A 184 9.09 15.19 -15.22
C THR A 184 7.73 15.18 -15.92
N ALA A 185 7.53 14.23 -16.84
CA ALA A 185 6.29 14.13 -17.62
C ALA A 185 5.08 13.78 -16.75
N PHE A 186 5.32 13.16 -15.58
CA PHE A 186 4.28 12.79 -14.62
C PHE A 186 3.64 14.00 -13.94
N LEU A 187 4.44 15.04 -13.73
CA LEU A 187 4.08 16.23 -12.96
C LEU A 187 4.21 17.51 -13.81
N ALA A 188 3.62 17.50 -15.01
CA ALA A 188 3.67 18.65 -15.92
C ALA A 188 3.12 19.93 -15.27
N ASP A 189 2.11 19.82 -14.41
CA ASP A 189 1.38 20.94 -13.79
C ASP A 189 1.62 21.02 -12.27
N ALA A 190 2.74 20.48 -11.78
CA ALA A 190 3.12 20.56 -10.37
C ALA A 190 3.09 22.01 -9.85
N GLY A 191 2.39 22.19 -8.75
CA GLY A 191 2.32 23.43 -7.97
C GLY A 191 3.02 23.31 -6.63
N ALA A 192 3.05 24.43 -5.89
CA ALA A 192 3.64 24.51 -4.57
C ALA A 192 2.93 23.55 -3.60
N TRP A 193 3.72 22.77 -2.85
CA TRP A 193 3.21 21.92 -1.80
C TRP A 193 3.15 22.67 -0.47
N THR A 194 2.15 22.34 0.34
CA THR A 194 2.03 22.82 1.71
C THR A 194 1.97 21.59 2.61
N PRO A 195 2.83 21.49 3.62
CA PRO A 195 2.78 20.37 4.54
C PRO A 195 1.38 20.21 5.16
N PRO A 196 0.87 18.96 5.26
CA PRO A 196 -0.42 18.73 5.88
C PRO A 196 -0.39 19.16 7.34
N ALA A 197 -1.46 19.80 7.79
CA ALA A 197 -1.61 20.14 9.21
C ALA A 197 -1.68 18.85 10.05
N PRO A 198 -1.12 18.85 11.28
CA PRO A 198 -1.27 17.73 12.19
C PRO A 198 -2.75 17.38 12.40
N VAL A 199 -3.12 16.14 12.12
CA VAL A 199 -4.48 15.64 12.34
C VAL A 199 -4.57 15.14 13.79
N PRO A 200 -5.54 15.62 14.60
CA PRO A 200 -5.71 15.10 15.95
C PRO A 200 -6.07 13.60 15.90
N PRO A 201 -5.65 12.80 16.89
CA PRO A 201 -6.00 11.39 16.95
C PRO A 201 -7.52 11.20 16.87
N ARG A 202 -7.97 10.29 16.01
CA ARG A 202 -9.39 9.97 15.83
C ARG A 202 -10.03 9.44 17.11
N LEU A 203 -9.26 8.70 17.92
CA LEU A 203 -9.72 8.06 19.15
C LEU A 203 -8.94 8.60 20.35
N THR A 204 -9.62 8.77 21.48
CA THR A 204 -8.98 8.97 22.78
C THR A 204 -8.18 7.73 23.20
N GLU A 205 -7.28 7.85 24.18
CA GLU A 205 -6.52 6.70 24.68
C GLU A 205 -7.42 5.57 25.23
N ALA A 206 -8.50 5.94 25.92
CA ALA A 206 -9.48 4.99 26.45
C ALA A 206 -10.22 4.26 25.33
N GLU A 207 -10.67 4.99 24.31
CA GLU A 207 -11.32 4.40 23.13
C GLU A 207 -10.34 3.53 22.35
N ARG A 208 -9.09 3.96 22.17
CA ARG A 208 -8.06 3.17 21.49
C ARG A 208 -7.80 1.85 22.21
N ARG A 209 -7.80 1.84 23.55
CA ARG A 209 -7.71 0.60 24.34
C ARG A 209 -8.90 -0.33 24.06
N VAL A 210 -10.12 0.19 24.03
CA VAL A 210 -11.30 -0.62 23.70
C VAL A 210 -11.24 -1.13 22.26
N ALA A 211 -10.93 -0.26 21.29
CA ALA A 211 -10.89 -0.60 19.87
C ALA A 211 -9.81 -1.63 19.54
N LEU A 212 -8.62 -1.54 20.14
CA LEU A 212 -7.48 -2.34 19.76
C LEU A 212 -7.22 -3.55 20.65
N THR A 213 -7.62 -3.53 21.93
CA THR A 213 -7.21 -4.59 22.87
C THR A 213 -8.36 -5.21 23.66
N THR A 214 -9.14 -4.42 24.39
CA THR A 214 -10.08 -4.99 25.39
C THR A 214 -11.48 -5.23 24.86
N GLY A 215 -11.93 -4.46 23.86
CA GLY A 215 -13.27 -4.59 23.31
C GLY A 215 -13.42 -5.80 22.41
N THR A 216 -14.64 -6.31 22.28
CA THR A 216 -15.01 -7.42 21.42
C THR A 216 -16.29 -7.12 20.65
N GLY A 217 -16.50 -7.83 19.54
CA GLY A 217 -17.74 -7.75 18.77
C GLY A 217 -18.00 -6.36 18.17
N TRP A 218 -19.29 -6.03 18.05
CA TRP A 218 -19.80 -4.85 17.36
C TRP A 218 -19.25 -3.53 17.86
N ASP A 219 -19.22 -3.33 19.18
CA ASP A 219 -18.85 -2.03 19.74
C ASP A 219 -17.38 -1.72 19.48
N ALA A 220 -16.52 -2.74 19.56
CA ALA A 220 -15.11 -2.60 19.19
C ALA A 220 -14.93 -2.39 17.68
N LEU A 221 -15.68 -3.11 16.84
CA LEU A 221 -15.63 -2.94 15.39
C LEU A 221 -16.06 -1.53 14.98
N ARG A 222 -17.19 -1.02 15.51
CA ARG A 222 -17.69 0.35 15.23
C ARG A 222 -16.71 1.43 15.67
N LEU A 223 -16.02 1.21 16.78
CA LEU A 223 -15.03 2.17 17.28
C LEU A 223 -13.78 2.17 16.39
N LEU A 224 -13.35 0.99 15.95
CA LEU A 224 -12.19 0.83 15.09
C LEU A 224 -12.48 1.28 13.65
N SER A 225 -13.63 0.91 13.09
CA SER A 225 -14.10 1.20 11.75
C SER A 225 -15.53 1.74 11.82
N PRO A 226 -15.74 3.06 11.89
CA PRO A 226 -17.08 3.61 12.02
C PRO A 226 -17.99 3.24 10.83
N PRO A 227 -19.26 2.88 11.07
CA PRO A 227 -20.20 2.61 9.99
C PRO A 227 -20.46 3.87 9.16
N PRO A 228 -20.74 3.73 7.85
CA PRO A 228 -21.09 4.85 7.01
C PRO A 228 -22.44 5.44 7.42
N GLU A 229 -22.64 6.74 7.20
CA GLU A 229 -23.94 7.39 7.43
C GLU A 229 -25.07 6.80 6.57
N ARG A 230 -24.71 6.25 5.40
CA ARG A 230 -25.63 5.69 4.41
C ARG A 230 -25.07 4.36 3.88
N PRO A 231 -25.38 3.23 4.52
CA PRO A 231 -25.02 1.92 3.98
C PRO A 231 -25.73 1.67 2.66
N TYR A 232 -25.04 1.00 1.73
CA TYR A 232 -25.59 0.66 0.42
C TYR A 232 -25.71 -0.86 0.26
N LEU A 233 -26.93 -1.35 0.10
CA LEU A 233 -27.20 -2.79 -0.06
C LEU A 233 -27.67 -3.14 -1.48
N GLY A 234 -28.10 -2.16 -2.27
CA GLY A 234 -28.88 -2.37 -3.50
C GLY A 234 -30.35 -2.02 -3.32
N ASP A 235 -31.18 -2.46 -4.27
CA ASP A 235 -32.60 -2.08 -4.42
C ASP A 235 -33.59 -3.24 -4.20
N GLY A 236 -33.08 -4.43 -3.88
CA GLY A 236 -33.84 -5.65 -3.64
C GLY A 236 -34.19 -5.89 -2.17
N SER A 237 -34.49 -7.15 -1.84
CA SER A 237 -34.80 -7.59 -0.48
C SER A 237 -34.10 -8.91 -0.14
N TRP A 238 -33.85 -9.12 1.16
CA TRP A 238 -33.24 -10.34 1.66
C TRP A 238 -34.06 -11.59 1.31
N GLU A 239 -35.40 -11.52 1.36
CA GLU A 239 -36.27 -12.66 1.01
C GLU A 239 -36.09 -13.09 -0.45
N ARG A 240 -35.92 -12.13 -1.37
CA ARG A 240 -35.64 -12.44 -2.77
C ARG A 240 -34.28 -13.11 -2.90
N LEU A 241 -33.24 -12.55 -2.28
CA LEU A 241 -31.90 -13.13 -2.33
C LEU A 241 -31.88 -14.56 -1.77
N PHE A 242 -32.53 -14.80 -0.64
CA PHE A 242 -32.59 -16.14 -0.04
C PHE A 242 -33.34 -17.14 -0.93
N THR A 243 -34.39 -16.69 -1.60
CA THR A 243 -35.12 -17.51 -2.58
C THR A 243 -34.22 -17.84 -3.78
N GLU A 244 -33.45 -16.87 -4.27
CA GLU A 244 -32.52 -17.06 -5.40
C GLU A 244 -31.37 -18.01 -5.03
N LEU A 245 -30.80 -17.89 -3.82
CA LEU A 245 -29.73 -18.77 -3.32
C LEU A 245 -30.22 -20.16 -2.91
N GLY A 246 -31.53 -20.32 -2.65
CA GLY A 246 -32.09 -21.55 -2.08
C GLY A 246 -31.77 -21.76 -0.60
N THR A 247 -31.23 -20.75 0.08
CA THR A 247 -30.83 -20.79 1.49
C THR A 247 -30.82 -19.38 2.07
N ARG A 248 -30.99 -19.26 3.39
CA ARG A 248 -30.72 -18.00 4.09
C ARG A 248 -29.21 -17.79 4.21
N LEU A 249 -28.79 -16.55 4.43
CA LEU A 249 -27.42 -16.24 4.83
C LEU A 249 -27.29 -16.22 6.36
N PRO A 250 -26.07 -16.27 6.90
CA PRO A 250 -25.84 -16.12 8.34
C PRO A 250 -26.38 -14.78 8.85
N GLU A 251 -27.06 -14.78 9.99
CA GLU A 251 -27.68 -13.58 10.58
C GLU A 251 -26.65 -12.50 10.91
N GLU A 252 -25.44 -12.90 11.32
CA GLU A 252 -24.34 -11.97 11.58
C GLU A 252 -23.95 -11.17 10.34
N TYR A 253 -23.98 -11.79 9.16
CA TYR A 253 -23.71 -11.11 7.88
C TYR A 253 -24.85 -10.16 7.50
N VAL A 254 -26.10 -10.60 7.61
CA VAL A 254 -27.27 -9.74 7.31
C VAL A 254 -27.21 -8.47 8.14
N ARG A 255 -26.97 -8.60 9.45
CA ARG A 255 -26.82 -7.45 10.36
C ARG A 255 -25.64 -6.55 10.01
N LEU A 256 -24.52 -7.12 9.55
CA LEU A 256 -23.37 -6.33 9.09
C LEU A 256 -23.69 -5.54 7.84
N MET A 257 -24.38 -6.15 6.89
CA MET A 257 -24.78 -5.49 5.65
C MET A 257 -25.87 -4.44 5.89
N ASP A 258 -26.78 -4.64 6.84
CA ASP A 258 -27.77 -3.62 7.21
C ASP A 258 -27.11 -2.38 7.86
N GLU A 259 -25.99 -2.55 8.57
CA GLU A 259 -25.31 -1.46 9.26
C GLU A 259 -24.21 -0.79 8.41
N TYR A 260 -23.38 -1.56 7.71
CA TYR A 260 -22.28 -1.06 6.89
C TYR A 260 -22.61 -1.02 5.40
N GLY A 261 -23.51 -1.88 4.94
CA GLY A 261 -23.71 -2.09 3.51
C GLY A 261 -22.53 -2.78 2.86
N ALA A 262 -22.57 -2.83 1.53
CA ALA A 262 -21.44 -3.22 0.72
C ALA A 262 -20.41 -2.10 0.64
N GLY A 263 -19.14 -2.48 0.53
CA GLY A 263 -18.04 -1.56 0.59
C GLY A 263 -16.69 -2.25 0.50
N ILE A 264 -15.64 -1.50 0.79
CA ILE A 264 -14.29 -2.03 0.95
C ILE A 264 -13.75 -1.72 2.33
N TRP A 265 -13.34 -2.78 3.01
CA TRP A 265 -12.66 -2.72 4.29
C TRP A 265 -11.16 -2.55 4.08
N SER A 266 -10.58 -1.59 4.81
CA SER A 266 -9.16 -1.26 4.81
C SER A 266 -8.56 -1.03 3.41
N GLY A 267 -9.39 -0.59 2.46
CA GLY A 267 -8.98 -0.41 1.06
C GLY A 267 -8.62 -1.71 0.31
N TRP A 268 -8.87 -2.89 0.89
CA TRP A 268 -8.39 -4.17 0.36
C TRP A 268 -9.48 -5.24 0.22
N LEU A 269 -10.33 -5.47 1.23
CA LEU A 269 -11.36 -6.53 1.20
C LEU A 269 -12.71 -5.98 0.75
N ARG A 270 -13.19 -6.37 -0.43
CA ARG A 270 -14.41 -5.85 -1.07
C ARG A 270 -15.58 -6.78 -0.78
N PHE A 271 -16.64 -6.24 -0.20
CA PHE A 271 -17.88 -6.96 0.03
C PHE A 271 -18.81 -6.77 -1.16
N HIS A 272 -19.46 -7.85 -1.58
CA HIS A 272 -20.42 -7.81 -2.68
C HIS A 272 -21.69 -7.05 -2.30
N THR A 273 -22.33 -6.40 -3.27
CA THR A 273 -23.62 -5.73 -3.06
C THR A 273 -24.76 -6.77 -3.00
N PRO A 274 -25.32 -7.06 -1.82
CA PRO A 274 -26.13 -8.26 -1.61
C PRO A 274 -27.50 -8.17 -2.29
N LEU A 275 -28.13 -7.01 -2.29
CA LEU A 275 -29.50 -6.81 -2.75
C LEU A 275 -29.60 -6.13 -4.12
N ARG A 276 -28.52 -6.14 -4.93
CA ARG A 276 -28.56 -5.58 -6.29
C ARG A 276 -29.46 -6.43 -7.19
N THR A 277 -30.46 -5.83 -7.84
CA THR A 277 -31.41 -6.55 -8.72
C THR A 277 -31.05 -6.56 -10.22
N GLY A 278 -30.09 -5.72 -10.64
CA GLY A 278 -29.62 -5.58 -12.03
C GLY A 278 -28.55 -6.61 -12.46
N GLY A 279 -27.58 -6.20 -13.27
CA GLY A 279 -26.39 -7.04 -13.56
C GLY A 279 -25.38 -7.02 -12.41
N ARG A 280 -24.49 -8.02 -12.33
CA ARG A 280 -23.44 -8.15 -11.28
C ARG A 280 -24.06 -8.25 -9.88
N ARG A 281 -25.02 -9.15 -9.74
CA ARG A 281 -25.72 -9.44 -8.48
C ARG A 281 -24.84 -10.32 -7.60
N PHE A 282 -25.20 -10.42 -6.33
CA PHE A 282 -24.58 -11.37 -5.40
C PHE A 282 -24.51 -12.79 -5.98
N LEU A 283 -25.64 -13.30 -6.49
CA LEU A 283 -25.70 -14.62 -7.10
C LEU A 283 -24.74 -14.76 -8.30
N THR A 284 -24.66 -13.74 -9.15
CA THR A 284 -23.74 -13.76 -10.31
C THR A 284 -22.29 -13.85 -9.87
N HIS A 285 -21.87 -13.08 -8.84
CA HIS A 285 -20.51 -13.19 -8.32
C HIS A 285 -20.25 -14.56 -7.70
N ALA A 286 -21.23 -15.15 -7.01
CA ALA A 286 -21.12 -16.49 -6.45
C ALA A 286 -20.99 -17.57 -7.53
N GLU A 287 -21.82 -17.51 -8.58
CA GLU A 287 -21.78 -18.41 -9.73
C GLU A 287 -20.46 -18.26 -10.51
N ASP A 288 -20.05 -17.03 -10.85
CA ASP A 288 -18.80 -16.76 -11.57
C ASP A 288 -17.58 -17.29 -10.79
N THR A 289 -17.58 -17.11 -9.47
CA THR A 289 -16.50 -17.59 -8.59
C THR A 289 -16.52 -19.12 -8.50
N ALA A 290 -17.69 -19.75 -8.38
CA ALA A 290 -17.83 -21.20 -8.35
C ALA A 290 -17.39 -21.85 -9.67
N ASP A 291 -17.72 -21.23 -10.80
CA ASP A 291 -17.30 -21.66 -12.14
C ASP A 291 -15.78 -21.56 -12.28
N ALA A 292 -15.18 -20.42 -11.92
CA ALA A 292 -13.73 -20.25 -11.92
C ALA A 292 -13.02 -21.26 -11.00
N TYR A 293 -13.58 -21.53 -9.82
CA TYR A 293 -13.05 -22.53 -8.91
C TYR A 293 -13.14 -23.94 -9.48
N ARG A 294 -14.25 -24.28 -10.16
CA ARG A 294 -14.45 -25.59 -10.80
C ARG A 294 -13.41 -25.83 -11.89
N ASP A 295 -13.19 -24.85 -12.77
CA ASP A 295 -12.18 -24.92 -13.81
C ASP A 295 -10.77 -25.15 -13.23
N LEU A 296 -10.44 -24.45 -12.15
CA LEU A 296 -9.17 -24.64 -11.44
C LEU A 296 -9.08 -26.00 -10.76
N LYS A 297 -10.18 -26.50 -10.18
CA LYS A 297 -10.25 -27.82 -9.55
C LYS A 297 -10.09 -28.95 -10.57
N ASP A 298 -10.65 -28.82 -11.76
CA ASP A 298 -10.50 -29.79 -12.84
C ASP A 298 -9.04 -29.88 -13.33
N ALA A 299 -8.35 -28.74 -13.37
CA ALA A 299 -6.94 -28.67 -13.77
C ALA A 299 -5.96 -29.06 -12.64
N PHE A 300 -6.29 -28.69 -11.39
CA PHE A 300 -5.40 -28.79 -10.22
C PHE A 300 -6.16 -29.25 -8.96
N PRO A 301 -6.71 -30.47 -8.94
CA PRO A 301 -7.62 -30.93 -7.87
C PRO A 301 -6.97 -30.90 -6.48
N ASP A 302 -5.68 -31.19 -6.38
CA ASP A 302 -4.93 -31.20 -5.11
C ASP A 302 -4.79 -29.79 -4.50
N ARG A 303 -4.87 -28.74 -5.34
CA ARG A 303 -4.74 -27.34 -4.91
C ARG A 303 -6.09 -26.67 -4.63
N CYS A 304 -7.18 -27.32 -5.04
CA CYS A 304 -8.55 -26.80 -4.92
C CYS A 304 -9.43 -27.83 -4.17
N PRO A 305 -9.19 -28.06 -2.87
CA PRO A 305 -9.85 -29.15 -2.13
C PRO A 305 -11.33 -28.87 -1.81
N LEU A 306 -11.74 -27.61 -1.70
CA LEU A 306 -13.12 -27.23 -1.34
C LEU A 306 -14.17 -27.79 -2.31
N THR A 307 -15.35 -28.06 -1.78
CA THR A 307 -16.54 -28.41 -2.57
C THR A 307 -17.03 -27.16 -3.32
N VAL A 308 -17.52 -27.35 -4.54
CA VAL A 308 -18.01 -26.25 -5.38
C VAL A 308 -19.46 -25.98 -5.05
N TRP A 309 -19.80 -24.74 -4.69
CA TRP A 309 -21.20 -24.34 -4.51
C TRP A 309 -21.96 -24.46 -5.86
N PRO A 310 -23.22 -24.92 -5.89
CA PRO A 310 -24.16 -25.10 -4.78
C PRO A 310 -24.21 -26.49 -4.13
N ASP A 311 -23.23 -27.36 -4.37
CA ASP A 311 -23.22 -28.67 -3.72
C ASP A 311 -23.13 -28.53 -2.19
N PRO A 312 -23.71 -29.45 -1.39
CA PRO A 312 -23.66 -29.38 0.07
C PRO A 312 -22.23 -29.27 0.61
N GLY A 313 -21.99 -28.33 1.54
CA GLY A 313 -20.65 -27.98 2.01
C GLY A 313 -19.82 -27.13 1.04
N GLY A 314 -20.42 -26.66 -0.05
CA GLY A 314 -19.77 -25.84 -1.07
C GLY A 314 -19.32 -24.47 -0.56
N PHE A 315 -18.28 -23.92 -1.17
CA PHE A 315 -17.79 -22.57 -0.88
C PHE A 315 -18.69 -21.50 -1.52
N LEU A 316 -19.40 -20.72 -0.68
CA LEU A 316 -20.22 -19.60 -1.09
C LEU A 316 -19.50 -18.27 -0.78
N PRO A 317 -18.95 -17.57 -1.78
CA PRO A 317 -18.24 -16.31 -1.58
C PRO A 317 -19.22 -15.14 -1.36
N PHE A 318 -18.83 -14.19 -0.50
CA PHE A 318 -19.53 -12.92 -0.33
C PHE A 318 -18.61 -11.70 -0.44
N ALA A 319 -17.29 -11.93 -0.50
CA ALA A 319 -16.29 -10.89 -0.60
C ALA A 319 -15.05 -11.36 -1.37
N ASN A 320 -14.31 -10.41 -1.93
CA ASN A 320 -13.03 -10.65 -2.58
C ASN A 320 -12.01 -9.54 -2.32
N SER A 321 -10.73 -9.90 -2.25
CA SER A 321 -9.65 -8.93 -2.13
C SER A 321 -9.34 -8.23 -3.45
N ILE A 322 -8.62 -7.10 -3.42
CA ILE A 322 -8.07 -6.47 -4.63
C ILE A 322 -7.06 -7.36 -5.37
N ASP A 323 -6.48 -8.34 -4.69
CA ASP A 323 -5.51 -9.29 -5.22
C ASP A 323 -6.17 -10.56 -5.78
N GLY A 324 -7.46 -10.77 -5.55
CA GLY A 324 -8.25 -11.88 -6.09
C GLY A 324 -8.37 -13.09 -5.16
N ASP A 325 -8.15 -12.91 -3.86
CA ASP A 325 -8.54 -13.87 -2.82
C ASP A 325 -10.04 -13.73 -2.54
N HIS A 326 -10.70 -14.80 -2.13
CA HIS A 326 -12.14 -14.78 -1.83
C HIS A 326 -12.41 -15.15 -0.37
N LEU A 327 -13.32 -14.43 0.27
CA LEU A 327 -13.83 -14.76 1.60
C LEU A 327 -15.30 -15.21 1.46
N GLY A 328 -15.62 -16.32 2.12
CA GLY A 328 -16.91 -16.96 2.00
C GLY A 328 -17.20 -17.92 3.14
N TRP A 329 -18.29 -18.65 2.99
CA TRP A 329 -18.69 -19.71 3.90
C TRP A 329 -18.55 -21.07 3.26
N LEU A 330 -18.25 -22.08 4.07
CA LEU A 330 -18.55 -23.47 3.72
C LEU A 330 -20.01 -23.73 4.13
N THR A 331 -20.88 -24.02 3.16
CA THR A 331 -22.31 -24.22 3.42
C THR A 331 -22.59 -25.61 4.00
N GLU A 332 -21.96 -25.91 5.15
CA GLU A 332 -22.00 -27.19 5.84
C GLU A 332 -23.17 -27.25 6.84
N GLY A 333 -23.97 -28.32 6.76
CA GLY A 333 -25.14 -28.49 7.62
C GLY A 333 -26.31 -27.57 7.26
N GLU A 334 -27.41 -27.74 8.01
CA GLU A 334 -28.69 -27.07 7.75
C GLU A 334 -28.81 -25.68 8.37
N ASP A 335 -27.88 -25.30 9.26
CA ASP A 335 -27.92 -24.04 10.00
C ASP A 335 -26.87 -23.05 9.48
N PRO A 336 -27.25 -22.03 8.68
CA PRO A 336 -26.32 -21.04 8.18
C PRO A 336 -25.55 -20.26 9.24
N ASP A 337 -26.08 -20.10 10.45
CA ASP A 337 -25.34 -19.40 11.51
C ASP A 337 -24.15 -20.21 12.05
N ALA A 338 -24.08 -21.50 11.73
CA ALA A 338 -22.98 -22.39 12.07
C ALA A 338 -21.98 -22.59 10.92
N TRP A 339 -22.21 -21.98 9.75
CA TRP A 339 -21.33 -22.16 8.59
C TRP A 339 -19.93 -21.62 8.85
N PRO A 340 -18.87 -22.44 8.68
CA PRO A 340 -17.50 -21.98 8.85
C PRO A 340 -17.14 -20.90 7.84
N LEU A 341 -16.51 -19.81 8.33
CA LEU A 341 -15.86 -18.83 7.46
C LEU A 341 -14.54 -19.37 6.94
N ILE A 342 -14.24 -19.14 5.67
CA ILE A 342 -13.00 -19.59 5.06
C ILE A 342 -12.53 -18.62 3.98
N VAL A 343 -11.21 -18.55 3.80
CA VAL A 343 -10.58 -17.82 2.70
C VAL A 343 -10.17 -18.82 1.63
N TRP A 344 -10.54 -18.55 0.39
CA TRP A 344 -9.92 -19.17 -0.78
C TRP A 344 -8.80 -18.25 -1.28
N PRO A 345 -7.52 -18.55 -0.99
CA PRO A 345 -6.40 -17.71 -1.35
C PRO A 345 -5.99 -17.90 -2.83
N ARG A 346 -5.60 -16.82 -3.50
CA ARG A 346 -5.10 -16.87 -4.88
C ARG A 346 -3.66 -17.36 -4.97
N HIS A 347 -2.83 -16.94 -4.00
CA HIS A 347 -1.37 -17.08 -4.05
C HIS A 347 -0.80 -18.00 -2.97
N ALA A 348 -1.64 -18.81 -2.32
CA ALA A 348 -1.24 -19.77 -1.32
C ALA A 348 -2.05 -21.07 -1.44
N ASP A 349 -1.63 -22.11 -0.73
CA ASP A 349 -2.43 -23.32 -0.60
C ASP A 349 -3.64 -23.08 0.31
N GLN A 350 -4.69 -23.88 0.11
CA GLN A 350 -5.94 -23.76 0.88
C GLN A 350 -5.69 -24.03 2.37
N GLY A 351 -5.95 -23.02 3.20
CA GLY A 351 -5.92 -23.12 4.67
C GLY A 351 -7.21 -23.70 5.26
N PRO A 352 -7.23 -23.97 6.59
CA PRO A 352 -8.45 -24.38 7.29
C PRO A 352 -9.46 -23.22 7.39
N PRO A 353 -10.72 -23.50 7.80
CA PRO A 353 -11.65 -22.46 8.20
C PRO A 353 -11.11 -21.57 9.33
N LEU A 354 -11.56 -20.32 9.36
CA LEU A 354 -11.22 -19.34 10.39
C LEU A 354 -11.89 -19.72 11.71
N GLU A 355 -11.19 -19.53 12.83
CA GLU A 355 -11.63 -19.98 14.16
C GLU A 355 -12.78 -19.14 14.76
N GLY A 356 -13.20 -18.04 14.12
CA GLY A 356 -14.20 -17.10 14.63
C GLY A 356 -15.25 -16.68 13.61
N GLY A 357 -16.35 -16.09 14.12
CA GLY A 357 -17.40 -15.46 13.31
C GLY A 357 -16.92 -14.22 12.55
N LEU A 358 -17.78 -13.66 11.71
CA LEU A 358 -17.43 -12.60 10.76
C LEU A 358 -16.94 -11.33 11.47
N ILE A 359 -17.64 -10.91 12.52
CA ILE A 359 -17.28 -9.69 13.25
C ILE A 359 -15.96 -9.88 14.00
N GLY A 360 -15.77 -11.05 14.61
CA GLY A 360 -14.52 -11.41 15.28
C GLY A 360 -13.35 -11.43 14.30
N THR A 361 -13.54 -12.04 13.13
CA THR A 361 -12.57 -12.09 12.04
C THR A 361 -12.20 -10.70 11.55
N LEU A 362 -13.19 -9.85 11.21
CA LEU A 362 -12.92 -8.49 10.74
C LEU A 362 -12.19 -7.65 11.79
N LEU A 363 -12.62 -7.74 13.05
CA LEU A 363 -11.97 -7.02 14.15
C LEU A 363 -10.53 -7.48 14.36
N ALA A 364 -10.28 -8.80 14.39
CA ALA A 364 -8.94 -9.35 14.57
C ALA A 364 -8.03 -9.04 13.37
N TRP A 365 -8.57 -9.06 12.16
CA TRP A 365 -7.87 -8.70 10.94
C TRP A 365 -7.50 -7.21 10.91
N GLN A 366 -8.46 -6.31 11.19
CA GLN A 366 -8.20 -4.87 11.25
C GLN A 366 -7.27 -4.46 12.38
N ARG A 367 -7.14 -5.27 13.45
CA ARG A 367 -6.14 -5.08 14.51
C ARG A 367 -4.73 -5.56 14.12
N GLY A 368 -4.60 -6.29 13.00
CA GLY A 368 -3.35 -6.96 12.63
C GLY A 368 -3.04 -8.22 13.46
N THR A 369 -3.99 -8.71 14.25
CA THR A 369 -3.81 -9.90 15.11
C THR A 369 -4.23 -11.21 14.45
N LEU A 370 -4.90 -11.14 13.29
CA LEU A 370 -5.23 -12.29 12.47
C LEU A 370 -4.35 -12.30 11.22
N ALA A 371 -3.55 -13.35 11.06
CA ALA A 371 -2.84 -13.67 9.84
C ALA A 371 -3.40 -14.99 9.27
N ALA A 372 -3.86 -14.96 8.03
CA ALA A 372 -4.31 -16.15 7.31
C ALA A 372 -3.86 -16.06 5.85
N PRO A 373 -3.57 -17.20 5.18
CA PRO A 373 -3.30 -17.20 3.75
C PRO A 373 -4.43 -16.50 2.97
N GLY A 374 -4.07 -15.57 2.08
CA GLY A 374 -5.03 -14.80 1.31
C GLY A 374 -5.75 -13.70 2.09
N LEU A 375 -5.25 -13.29 3.28
CA LEU A 375 -5.60 -12.01 3.90
C LEU A 375 -4.34 -11.13 4.00
N ALA A 376 -4.46 -9.88 3.60
CA ALA A 376 -3.39 -8.90 3.81
C ALA A 376 -3.14 -8.68 5.31
N THR A 377 -1.89 -8.54 5.71
CA THR A 377 -1.51 -8.24 7.10
C THR A 377 -1.08 -6.79 7.23
N LEU A 378 -1.45 -6.14 8.34
CA LEU A 378 -0.86 -4.85 8.71
C LEU A 378 0.62 -5.04 9.03
N ASP A 379 1.42 -4.02 8.72
CA ASP A 379 2.80 -3.97 9.21
C ASP A 379 2.79 -3.73 10.72
N GLU A 380 3.79 -4.26 11.43
CA GLU A 380 3.82 -4.20 12.90
C GLU A 380 3.91 -2.77 13.45
N ASP A 381 4.42 -1.82 12.65
CA ASP A 381 4.53 -0.41 13.01
C ASP A 381 3.39 0.45 12.43
N ASP A 382 2.44 -0.15 11.72
CA ASP A 382 1.25 0.58 11.27
C ASP A 382 0.30 0.82 12.44
N ASP A 383 -0.31 2.00 12.51
CA ASP A 383 -1.42 2.24 13.45
C ASP A 383 -2.70 1.65 12.89
N PRO A 384 -3.28 0.58 13.49
CA PRO A 384 -4.52 -0.02 12.98
C PRO A 384 -5.68 0.98 12.88
N VAL A 385 -5.68 2.02 13.71
CA VAL A 385 -6.71 3.08 13.70
C VAL A 385 -6.68 3.90 12.40
N GLU A 386 -5.52 4.06 11.78
CA GLU A 386 -5.35 4.76 10.49
C GLU A 386 -5.80 3.88 9.31
N PHE A 387 -5.59 2.57 9.40
CA PHE A 387 -5.83 1.64 8.28
C PHE A 387 -7.19 0.94 8.32
N ALA A 388 -7.86 0.88 9.48
CA ALA A 388 -9.15 0.22 9.64
C ALA A 388 -10.34 1.05 9.11
N GLY A 389 -10.24 1.57 7.89
CA GLY A 389 -11.32 2.31 7.23
C GLY A 389 -12.36 1.38 6.60
N PHE A 390 -13.58 1.89 6.44
CA PHE A 390 -14.59 1.30 5.57
C PHE A 390 -15.09 2.36 4.59
N ARG A 391 -15.08 2.03 3.30
CA ARG A 391 -15.65 2.90 2.26
C ARG A 391 -16.88 2.23 1.65
N PRO A 392 -18.08 2.80 1.82
CA PRO A 392 -19.30 2.22 1.26
C PRO A 392 -19.29 2.32 -0.27
N TRP A 393 -19.99 1.38 -0.89
CA TRP A 393 -20.30 1.40 -2.32
C TRP A 393 -21.47 2.32 -2.64
N ASP A 394 -21.60 2.59 -3.93
CA ASP A 394 -22.75 3.22 -4.54
C ASP A 394 -23.26 2.36 -5.71
N ASP A 395 -24.21 2.89 -6.46
CA ASP A 395 -24.81 2.23 -7.63
C ASP A 395 -23.82 1.99 -8.78
N SER A 396 -22.70 2.71 -8.82
CA SER A 396 -21.66 2.57 -9.83
C SER A 396 -20.69 1.40 -9.57
N ALA A 397 -20.60 0.96 -8.31
CA ALA A 397 -19.68 -0.09 -7.90
C ALA A 397 -19.94 -1.41 -8.64
N TYR A 398 -18.87 -2.08 -9.08
CA TYR A 398 -18.96 -3.39 -9.74
C TYR A 398 -19.32 -4.52 -8.75
N TRP A 399 -18.84 -4.40 -7.51
CA TRP A 399 -18.86 -5.44 -6.49
C TRP A 399 -20.22 -5.51 -5.80
#